data_AF-A0A9Q3F3T7-F1
#
_entry.id   AF-A0A9Q3F3T7-F1
#
_cell.length_a   1.000
_cell.length_b   1.000
_cell.length_c   1.000
_cell.angle_alpha   90.00
_cell.angle_beta   90.00
_cell.angle_gamma   90.00
#
_symmetry.space_group_name_H-M   'P 1'
#
loop_
_entity.id
_entity.type
_entity.pdbx_description
1 polymer ?
#
loop_
_entity_poly.entity_id
_entity_poly.type
_entity_poly.pdbx_seq_one_letter_code
_entity_poly.pdbx_strand_id
1 'polypeptide(L)' 'MSHELVDVLYTYKNAFASDNEPLATIKGNEVYITLNIYRPYPPVPRRPAYQASPRAREALEKHIQELIQLGVLREVGHNG' A
#
# COMPACT_ATOMS: atom_id res chain seq x y z
N MET A 1 26.49 -1.76 -22.69
CA MET A 1 25.11 -1.25 -22.80
C MET A 1 25.09 -0.19 -23.88
N SER A 2 24.07 -0.15 -24.75
CA SER A 2 24.00 0.87 -25.81
C SER A 2 23.75 2.26 -25.19
N HIS A 3 24.44 3.27 -25.71
CA HIS A 3 24.34 4.65 -25.22
C HIS A 3 22.90 5.17 -25.28
N GLU A 4 22.19 4.82 -26.36
CA GLU A 4 20.79 5.18 -26.59
C GLU A 4 19.84 4.69 -25.50
N LEU A 5 20.07 3.49 -24.96
CA LEU A 5 19.20 2.95 -23.90
C LEU A 5 19.37 3.74 -22.60
N VAL A 6 20.60 4.12 -22.27
CA VAL A 6 20.89 4.91 -21.07
C VAL A 6 20.23 6.29 -21.18
N ASP A 7 20.30 6.92 -22.35
CA ASP A 7 19.69 8.23 -22.60
C ASP A 7 18.16 8.20 -22.45
N VAL A 8 17.52 7.14 -22.96
CA VAL A 8 16.06 6.93 -22.79
C VAL A 8 15.70 6.74 -21.32
N LEU A 9 16.40 5.85 -20.61
CA LEU A 9 16.13 5.58 -19.19
C LEU A 9 16.33 6.83 -18.32
N TYR A 10 17.35 7.63 -18.63
CA TYR A 10 17.62 8.88 -17.92
C TYR A 10 16.55 9.94 -18.20
N THR A 11 16.13 10.07 -19.46
CA THR A 11 15.10 11.03 -19.89
C THR A 11 13.77 10.75 -19.23
N TYR A 12 13.36 9.48 -19.15
CA TYR A 12 12.07 9.05 -18.59
C TYR A 12 12.18 8.49 -17.18
N LYS A 13 13.23 8.82 -16.41
CA LYS A 13 13.46 8.26 -15.07
C LYS A 13 12.26 8.36 -14.12
N ASN A 14 11.46 9.43 -14.23
CA ASN A 14 10.26 9.66 -13.41
C ASN A 14 9.04 8.83 -13.86
N ALA A 15 9.09 8.19 -15.02
CA ALA A 15 8.04 7.28 -15.48
C ALA A 15 8.16 5.89 -14.84
N PHE A 16 9.28 5.61 -14.17
CA PHE A 16 9.53 4.36 -13.48
C PHE A 16 9.29 4.53 -11.98
N ALA A 17 8.77 3.48 -11.35
CA ALA A 17 8.68 3.44 -9.89
C ALA A 17 10.09 3.46 -9.29
N SER A 18 10.29 4.25 -8.24
CA SER A 18 11.51 4.24 -7.44
C SER A 18 11.17 4.09 -5.96
N ASP A 19 12.17 3.77 -5.14
CA ASP A 19 12.01 3.66 -3.69
C ASP A 19 11.51 4.97 -3.05
N ASN A 20 11.80 6.11 -3.66
CA ASN A 20 11.39 7.44 -3.20
C ASN A 20 10.05 7.90 -3.80
N GLU A 21 9.66 7.35 -4.96
CA GLU A 21 8.44 7.70 -5.68
C GLU A 21 7.67 6.40 -6.05
N PRO A 22 7.01 5.77 -5.06
CA PRO A 22 6.19 4.59 -5.33
C PRO A 22 4.94 4.97 -6.12
N LEU A 23 4.47 4.04 -6.96
CA LEU A 23 3.25 4.18 -7.76
C LEU A 23 2.00 4.53 -6.94
N ALA A 24 2.01 4.25 -5.64
CA ALA A 24 0.91 4.55 -4.74
C ALA A 24 0.65 6.05 -4.53
N THR A 25 1.58 6.93 -4.91
CA THR A 25 1.48 8.39 -4.69
C THR A 25 0.72 9.12 -5.82
N ILE A 26 0.17 8.40 -6.81
CA ILE A 26 -0.57 9.01 -7.92
C ILE A 26 -1.89 9.61 -7.40
N LYS A 27 -1.97 10.95 -7.39
CA LYS A 27 -3.16 11.72 -7.01
C LYS A 27 -4.28 11.53 -8.05
N GLY A 28 -5.54 11.48 -7.60
CA GLY A 28 -6.72 11.42 -8.48
C GLY A 28 -7.24 10.02 -8.79
N ASN A 29 -6.66 8.98 -8.18
CA ASN A 29 -7.10 7.58 -8.30
C ASN A 29 -7.95 7.11 -7.09
N GLU A 30 -8.59 8.04 -6.38
CA GLU A 30 -9.42 7.69 -5.22
C GLU A 30 -10.65 6.85 -5.64
N VAL A 31 -10.83 5.70 -5.00
CA VAL A 31 -11.97 4.81 -5.27
C VAL A 31 -13.05 5.02 -4.20
N TYR A 32 -14.26 5.36 -4.64
CA TYR A 32 -15.44 5.42 -3.78
C TYR A 32 -16.12 4.05 -3.73
N ILE A 33 -16.00 3.37 -2.58
CA ILE A 33 -16.67 2.08 -2.35
C ILE A 33 -18.02 2.34 -1.68
N THR A 34 -19.12 2.04 -2.39
CA THR A 34 -20.48 2.13 -1.85
C THR A 34 -20.92 0.78 -1.28
N LEU A 35 -21.38 0.76 -0.03
CA LEU A 35 -21.86 -0.46 0.62
C LEU A 35 -23.33 -0.72 0.23
N ASN A 36 -23.67 -2.00 0.02
CA ASN A 36 -25.03 -2.45 -0.30
C ASN A 36 -25.87 -2.86 0.93
N ILE A 37 -25.33 -2.71 2.13
CA ILE A 37 -26.02 -2.99 3.40
C ILE A 37 -26.49 -1.67 4.04
N TYR A 38 -27.20 -1.73 5.17
CA TYR A 38 -27.62 -0.58 5.99
C TYR A 38 -27.01 -0.66 7.41
N ARG A 39 -26.99 0.45 8.16
CA ARG A 39 -26.35 0.56 9.50
C ARG A 39 -26.72 -0.60 10.44
N PRO A 40 -25.81 -1.01 11.35
CA PRO A 40 -24.51 -0.40 11.65
C PRO A 40 -23.41 -0.76 10.63
N TYR A 41 -22.63 0.24 10.20
CA TYR A 41 -21.51 0.08 9.27
C TYR A 41 -20.17 0.35 9.95
N PRO A 42 -19.09 -0.30 9.48
CA PRO A 42 -19.08 -1.62 8.83
C PRO A 42 -19.39 -2.71 9.88
N PRO A 43 -19.80 -3.94 9.47
CA PRO A 43 -19.88 -5.06 10.39
C PRO A 43 -18.50 -5.26 11.04
N VAL A 44 -18.44 -5.21 12.37
CA VAL A 44 -17.21 -5.53 13.12
C VAL A 44 -16.66 -6.86 12.60
N PRO A 45 -15.36 -6.97 12.30
CA PRO A 45 -14.75 -8.23 11.90
C PRO A 45 -15.15 -9.31 12.91
N ARG A 46 -15.96 -10.28 12.47
CA ARG A 46 -16.57 -11.28 13.37
C ARG A 46 -15.54 -12.23 13.98
N ARG A 47 -14.28 -12.16 13.53
CA ARG A 47 -13.21 -13.06 13.92
C ARG A 47 -11.94 -12.26 14.20
N PRO A 48 -11.17 -12.64 15.23
CA PRO A 48 -9.84 -12.10 15.41
C PRO A 48 -8.97 -12.43 14.19
N ALA A 49 -7.92 -11.64 13.98
CA ALA A 49 -6.90 -11.99 13.00
C ALA A 49 -6.31 -13.37 13.35
N TYR A 50 -6.08 -14.18 12.33
CA TYR A 50 -5.45 -15.49 12.50
C TYR A 50 -4.04 -15.33 13.07
N GLN A 51 -3.66 -16.23 13.98
CA GLN A 51 -2.31 -16.23 14.52
C GLN A 51 -1.32 -16.63 13.42
N ALA A 52 -0.38 -15.74 13.12
CA ALA A 52 0.76 -16.04 12.27
C ALA A 52 1.89 -16.67 13.10
N SER A 53 2.67 -17.56 12.47
CA SER A 53 3.87 -18.12 13.10
C SER A 53 4.90 -17.02 13.39
N PRO A 54 5.83 -17.20 14.36
CA PRO A 54 6.83 -16.18 14.69
C PRO A 54 7.61 -15.70 13.46
N ARG A 55 8.10 -16.64 12.64
CA ARG A 55 8.81 -16.35 11.40
C ARG A 55 7.95 -15.58 10.39
N ALA A 56 6.67 -15.92 10.28
CA ALA A 56 5.76 -15.21 9.38
C ALA A 56 5.49 -13.80 9.88
N ARG A 57 5.35 -13.59 11.19
CA ARG A 57 5.17 -12.26 11.79
C ARG A 57 6.37 -11.36 11.51
N GLU A 58 7.58 -11.84 11.70
CA GLU A 58 8.80 -11.06 11.43
C GLU A 58 8.90 -10.60 9.97
N ALA A 59 8.62 -11.51 9.03
CA ALA A 59 8.63 -11.17 7.60
C ALA A 59 7.51 -10.18 7.23
N LEU A 60 6.31 -10.37 7.79
CA LEU A 60 5.18 -9.46 7.57
C LEU A 60 5.45 -8.08 8.15
N GLU A 61 6.03 -7.99 9.34
CA GLU A 61 6.33 -6.71 10.00
C GLU A 61 7.23 -5.84 9.11
N LYS A 62 8.28 -6.42 8.52
CA LYS A 62 9.15 -5.70 7.59
C LYS A 62 8.37 -5.07 6.44
N HIS A 63 7.51 -5.84 5.78
CA HIS A 63 6.72 -5.34 4.65
C HIS A 63 5.63 -4.35 5.06
N ILE A 64 5.04 -4.53 6.24
CA ILE A 64 4.08 -3.56 6.78
C ILE A 64 4.76 -2.21 6.99
N GLN A 65 5.95 -2.19 7.57
CA GLN A 65 6.72 -0.96 7.78
C GLN A 65 7.09 -0.27 6.46
N GLU A 66 7.51 -1.03 5.45
CA GLU A 66 7.75 -0.52 4.09
C GLU A 66 6.48 0.16 3.54
N LEU A 67 5.33 -0.51 3.62
CA LEU A 67 4.07 0.05 3.11
C LEU A 67 3.58 1.29 3.88
N ILE A 68 3.87 1.39 5.18
CA ILE A 68 3.61 2.60 5.96
C ILE A 68 4.49 3.75 5.48
N GLN A 69 5.79 3.52 5.27
CA GLN A 69 6.72 4.53 4.78
C GLN A 69 6.35 5.04 3.38
N LEU A 70 5.85 4.16 2.51
CA LEU A 70 5.35 4.51 1.18
C LEU A 70 3.97 5.20 1.20
N GLY A 71 3.36 5.39 2.37
CA GLY A 71 2.04 6.01 2.52
C GLY A 71 0.86 5.16 2.01
N VAL A 72 1.11 3.89 1.71
CA VAL A 72 0.08 2.93 1.26
C VAL A 72 -0.80 2.49 2.42
N LEU A 73 -0.17 2.22 3.57
CA LEU A 73 -0.85 1.90 4.82
C LEU A 73 -0.79 3.08 5.78
N ARG A 74 -1.86 3.28 6.55
CA ARG A 74 -1.92 4.27 7.63
C ARG A 74 -2.69 3.70 8.81
N GLU A 75 -2.31 4.14 10.01
CA GLU A 75 -3.08 3.83 11.21
C GLU A 75 -4.45 4.51 11.14
N VAL A 76 -5.50 3.78 11.49
CA VAL A 76 -6.87 4.29 11.61
C VAL A 76 -7.38 3.93 12.99
N GLY A 77 -7.99 4.90 13.67
CA GLY A 77 -8.56 4.67 15.00
C GLY A 77 -9.67 3.62 14.96
N HIS A 78 -9.88 2.95 16.09
CA HIS A 78 -11.10 2.18 16.31
C HIS A 78 -12.27 3.17 16.25
N ASN A 79 -13.10 3.08 15.21
CA ASN A 79 -14.40 3.73 15.23
C ASN A 79 -15.20 3.05 16.34
N GLY A 80 -15.32 3.73 17.49
CA GLY A 80 -16.19 3.33 18.59
C GLY A 80 -17.67 3.34 18.20
#